data_AF-A0A3D2FF09-F1
#
_entry.id   AF-A0A3D2FF09-F1
#
_cell.length_a   1.000
_cell.length_b   1.000
_cell.length_c   1.000
_cell.angle_alpha   90.00
_cell.angle_beta   90.00
_cell.angle_gamma   90.00
#
_symmetry.space_group_name_H-M   'P 1'
#
loop_
_entity.id
_entity.type
_entity.pdbx_description
1 polymer ?
#
loop_
_entity_poly.entity_id
_entity_poly.type
_entity_poly.pdbx_seq_one_letter_code
_entity_poly.pdbx_strand_id
1 'polypeptide(L)' 'AQACFRSDLFRAALSPMGVDLPGASEKVEGALQHPTAVASTKGEMILGPDGFFDGACFDITP' A
#
# COMPACT_ATOMS: atom_id res chain seq x y z
N ALA A 1 9.01 1.60 14.22
CA ALA A 1 7.82 1.07 13.51
C ALA A 1 8.13 -0.18 12.70
N GLN A 2 9.16 -0.16 11.83
CA GLN A 2 9.47 -1.26 10.90
C GLN A 2 9.68 -2.64 11.58
N ALA A 3 10.31 -2.68 12.76
CA ALA A 3 10.48 -3.92 13.53
C ALA A 3 9.16 -4.52 14.09
N CYS A 4 8.12 -3.70 14.23
CA CYS A 4 6.80 -4.11 14.72
C CYS A 4 5.83 -4.44 13.56
N PHE A 5 5.99 -3.77 12.42
CA PHE A 5 5.13 -3.97 11.26
C PHE A 5 5.60 -5.16 10.41
N ARG A 6 5.10 -6.35 10.78
CA ARG A 6 5.45 -7.64 10.17
C ARG A 6 4.60 -7.96 8.93
N SER A 7 4.72 -7.15 7.88
CA SER A 7 4.01 -7.37 6.62
C SER A 7 4.38 -8.71 5.95
N ASP A 8 5.57 -9.24 6.25
CA ASP A 8 6.01 -10.57 5.84
C ASP A 8 5.11 -11.69 6.38
N LEU A 9 4.74 -11.64 7.66
CA LEU A 9 3.86 -12.64 8.27
C LEU A 9 2.45 -12.56 7.70
N PHE A 10 1.94 -11.34 7.50
CA PHE A 10 0.64 -11.10 6.87
C PHE A 10 0.58 -11.71 5.47
N ARG A 11 1.60 -11.48 4.65
CA ARG A 11 1.71 -12.06 3.29
C ARG A 11 1.82 -13.58 3.32
N ALA A 12 2.62 -14.13 4.23
CA ALA A 12 2.78 -15.57 4.36
C ALA A 12 1.45 -16.27 4.70
N ALA A 13 0.64 -15.66 5.57
CA ALA A 13 -0.67 -16.20 5.94
C ALA A 13 -1.70 -16.15 4.80
N LEU A 14 -1.67 -15.10 3.97
CA LEU A 14 -2.63 -14.91 2.88
C LEU A 14 -2.22 -15.55 1.55
N SER A 15 -0.94 -15.85 1.36
CA SER A 15 -0.41 -16.46 0.13
C SER A 15 -1.17 -17.74 -0.29
N PRO A 16 -1.46 -18.71 0.60
CA PRO A 16 -2.21 -19.91 0.23
C PRO A 16 -3.65 -19.64 -0.22
N MET A 17 -4.23 -18.50 0.15
CA MET A 17 -5.60 -18.10 -0.21
C MET A 17 -5.67 -17.41 -1.57
N GLY A 18 -4.51 -17.09 -2.18
CA GLY A 18 -4.45 -16.43 -3.48
C GLY A 18 -5.05 -15.03 -3.48
N VAL A 19 -4.98 -14.30 -2.36
CA VAL A 19 -5.45 -12.91 -2.29
C VAL A 19 -4.48 -11.99 -3.04
N ASP A 20 -5.00 -10.95 -3.71
CA ASP A 20 -4.16 -9.92 -4.32
C ASP A 20 -3.58 -9.00 -3.23
N LEU A 21 -2.26 -8.82 -3.23
CA LEU A 21 -1.52 -8.10 -2.20
C LEU A 21 -0.64 -7.03 -2.84
N PRO A 22 -0.51 -5.83 -2.26
CA PRO A 22 0.29 -4.76 -2.85
C PRO A 22 1.77 -5.17 -2.93
N GLY A 23 2.50 -4.73 -3.94
CA GLY A 23 3.92 -5.06 -4.13
C GLY A 23 4.83 -4.36 -3.11
N ALA A 24 4.47 -3.14 -2.71
CA ALA A 24 5.15 -2.37 -1.68
C ALA A 24 4.47 -2.57 -0.30
N SER A 25 5.22 -2.29 0.77
CA SER A 25 4.68 -2.24 2.14
C SER A 25 4.48 -0.81 2.65
N GLU A 26 4.76 0.17 1.80
CA GLU A 26 4.69 1.61 2.06
C GLU A 26 4.34 2.35 0.76
N LYS A 27 3.87 3.58 0.92
CA LYS A 27 3.52 4.53 -0.14
C LYS A 27 3.67 5.94 0.41
N VAL A 28 3.71 6.92 -0.48
CA VAL A 28 3.55 8.33 -0.10
C VAL A 28 2.05 8.57 0.16
N GLU A 29 1.71 8.96 1.37
CA GLU A 29 0.32 9.22 1.76
C GLU A 29 -0.10 10.64 1.31
N GLY A 30 -1.32 10.79 0.83
CA GLY A 30 -1.85 12.05 0.32
C GLY A 30 -1.58 12.33 -1.17
N ALA A 31 -0.83 11.45 -1.83
CA ALA A 31 -0.41 11.63 -3.21
C ALA A 31 -1.46 11.19 -4.26
N LEU A 32 -2.42 10.34 -3.89
CA LEU A 32 -3.40 9.79 -4.82
C LEU A 32 -4.65 10.67 -4.87
N GLN A 33 -4.89 11.25 -6.05
CA GLN A 33 -6.06 12.11 -6.31
C GLN A 33 -7.22 11.38 -6.99
N HIS A 34 -6.96 10.19 -7.56
CA HIS A 34 -7.93 9.37 -8.27
C HIS A 34 -7.65 7.88 -7.99
N PRO A 35 -8.63 6.98 -8.22
CA PRO A 35 -8.38 5.55 -8.16
C PRO A 35 -7.19 5.16 -9.03
N THR A 36 -6.18 4.55 -8.42
CA THR A 36 -4.87 4.31 -9.04
C THR A 36 -4.53 2.84 -8.97
N ALA A 37 -4.25 2.23 -10.14
CA ALA A 37 -3.74 0.88 -10.20
C ALA A 37 -2.32 0.83 -9.63
N VAL A 38 -2.05 -0.15 -8.76
CA VAL A 38 -0.75 -0.32 -8.12
C VAL A 38 -0.18 -1.70 -8.40
N ALA A 39 1.15 -1.79 -8.36
CA ALA A 39 1.83 -3.07 -8.43
C ALA A 39 1.33 -3.96 -7.28
N SER A 40 0.96 -5.19 -7.61
CA SER A 40 0.39 -6.16 -6.69
C SER A 40 0.67 -7.58 -7.18
N THR A 41 0.41 -8.59 -6.36
CA THR A 41 0.74 -9.99 -6.68
C THR A 41 -0.04 -10.53 -7.88
N LYS A 42 -1.23 -10.00 -8.15
CA LYS A 42 -2.06 -10.32 -9.32
C LYS A 42 -2.20 -9.17 -10.31
N GLY A 43 -1.80 -7.95 -9.93
CA GLY A 43 -1.90 -6.77 -10.79
C GLY A 43 -3.32 -6.21 -10.89
N GLU A 44 -4.22 -6.60 -9.99
CA GLU A 44 -5.64 -6.23 -10.03
C GLU A 44 -6.00 -5.17 -8.97
N MET A 45 -5.07 -4.85 -8.06
CA MET A 45 -5.28 -3.90 -6.98
C MET A 45 -5.35 -2.45 -7.46
N ILE A 46 -6.42 -1.76 -7.04
CA ILE A 46 -6.64 -0.33 -7.21
C ILE A 46 -6.76 0.31 -5.83
N LEU A 47 -5.93 1.33 -5.56
CA LEU A 47 -6.06 2.15 -4.36
C LEU A 47 -6.95 3.36 -4.65
N GLY A 48 -7.78 3.75 -3.68
CA GLY A 48 -8.58 4.97 -3.77
C GLY A 48 -7.75 6.24 -3.52
N PRO A 49 -8.34 7.43 -3.75
CA PRO A 49 -7.75 8.69 -3.34
C PRO A 49 -7.49 8.74 -1.83
N ASP A 50 -6.38 9.36 -1.43
CA ASP A 50 -5.92 9.38 -0.04
C ASP A 50 -5.50 10.76 0.47
N GLY A 51 -5.92 11.83 -0.21
CA GLY A 51 -5.58 13.21 0.11
C GLY A 51 -5.89 13.63 1.55
N PHE A 52 -4.95 14.34 2.18
CA PHE A 52 -5.19 15.06 3.43
C PHE A 52 -6.01 16.35 3.19
N PHE A 53 -6.67 16.87 4.23
CA PHE A 53 -7.57 18.03 4.13
C PHE A 53 -6.84 19.34 3.74
N ASP A 54 -5.55 19.43 4.02
CA ASP A 54 -4.68 20.57 3.73
C ASP A 54 -3.89 20.40 2.42
N GLY A 55 -4.07 19.28 1.72
CA GLY A 55 -3.36 18.95 0.48
C GLY A 55 -1.89 18.58 0.67
N ALA A 56 -1.44 18.36 1.91
CA ALA A 56 -0.07 17.91 2.16
C ALA A 56 0.13 16.46 1.69
N CYS A 57 1.40 16.08 1.51
CA CYS A 57 1.82 14.69 1.31
C CYS A 57 2.76 14.29 2.44
N PHE A 58 2.69 13.02 2.83
CA PHE A 58 3.60 12.42 3.81
C PHE A 58 4.45 11.35 3.13
N ASP A 59 5.73 11.66 2.94
CA ASP A 59 6.75 10.74 2.43
C ASP A 59 7.67 10.34 3.57
N ILE A 60 7.91 9.04 3.72
CA ILE A 60 8.79 8.50 4.77
C ILE A 60 10.22 8.28 4.29
N THR A 61 10.47 8.50 3.00
CA THR A 61 11.79 8.40 2.39
C THR A 61 12.62 9.62 2.81
N PRO A 62 13.88 9.44 3.26
CA PRO A 62 14.77 10.55 3.63
C PRO A 62 15.18 11.42 2.43
#